data_AF-A0AAW7KI25-F1
#
_entry.id   AF-A0AAW7KI25-F1
#
_cell.length_a   1.000
_cell.length_b   1.000
_cell.length_c   1.000
_cell.angle_alpha   90.00
_cell.angle_beta   90.00
_cell.angle_gamma   90.00
#
_symmetry.space_group_name_H-M   'P 1'
#
loop_
_entity.id
_entity.type
_entity.pdbx_description
1 polymer ?
#
loop_
_entity_poly.entity_id
_entity_poly.type
_entity_poly.pdbx_seq_one_letter_code
_entity_poly.pdbx_strand_id
1 'polypeptide(L)' 'MKLLVANPELAEAINKLPEELKRIILLFYYAGYNDREIGEPIGLSAGSIWYQRQKAVKQLKRNLEEIQDEK' A
#
# COMPACT_ATOMS: atom_id res chain seq x y z
N MET A 1 -10.13 5.21 -10.13
CA MET A 1 -9.99 6.06 -8.93
C MET A 1 -8.57 6.60 -8.92
N LYS A 2 -8.38 7.93 -8.79
CA LYS A 2 -7.06 8.57 -8.75
C LYS A 2 -6.87 9.15 -7.36
N LEU A 3 -5.86 8.69 -6.64
CA LEU A 3 -5.49 9.22 -5.32
C LEU A 3 -4.21 10.03 -5.46
N LEU A 4 -4.14 11.18 -4.79
CA LEU A 4 -3.00 12.07 -4.81
C LEU A 4 -2.18 11.87 -3.54
N VAL A 5 -0.91 11.52 -3.71
CA VAL A 5 0.07 11.45 -2.63
C VAL A 5 0.96 12.68 -2.75
N ALA A 6 0.90 13.57 -1.76
CA ALA A 6 1.56 14.88 -1.83
C ALA A 6 3.09 14.79 -1.80
N ASN A 7 3.65 13.74 -1.18
CA ASN A 7 5.08 13.51 -1.14
C ASN A 7 5.51 12.73 -2.41
N PRO A 8 6.36 13.30 -3.28
CA PRO A 8 6.79 12.65 -4.52
C PRO A 8 7.58 11.35 -4.29
N GLU A 9 8.46 11.31 -3.29
CA GLU A 9 9.26 10.11 -2.96
C GLU A 9 8.35 8.97 -2.51
N LEU A 10 7.35 9.31 -1.69
CA LEU A 10 6.36 8.34 -1.25
C LEU A 10 5.47 7.86 -2.40
N ALA A 11 5.08 8.76 -3.31
CA ALA A 11 4.32 8.39 -4.50
C ALA A 11 5.12 7.43 -5.39
N GLU A 12 6.41 7.69 -5.58
CA GLU A 12 7.30 6.81 -6.34
C GLU A 12 7.49 5.45 -5.65
N ALA A 13 7.74 5.44 -4.33
CA ALA A 13 7.89 4.20 -3.57
C ALA A 13 6.62 3.33 -3.61
N ILE A 14 5.42 3.96 -3.53
CA ILE A 14 4.13 3.28 -3.69
C ILE A 14 3.98 2.75 -5.12
N ASN A 15 4.42 3.49 -6.14
CA ASN A 15 4.35 3.05 -7.53
C ASN A 15 5.22 1.83 -7.82
N LYS A 16 6.36 1.68 -7.12
CA LYS A 16 7.23 0.49 -7.15
C LYS A 16 6.61 -0.76 -6.47
N LEU A 17 5.50 -0.65 -5.74
CA LEU A 17 4.81 -1.82 -5.15
C LEU A 17 4.05 -2.65 -6.21
N PRO A 18 3.92 -3.98 -6.01
CA PRO A 18 2.98 -4.80 -6.76
C PRO A 18 1.55 -4.25 -6.67
N GLU A 19 0.78 -4.36 -7.76
CA GLU A 19 -0.55 -3.74 -7.88
C GLU A 19 -1.53 -4.10 -6.75
N GLU A 20 -1.52 -5.35 -6.29
CA GLU A 20 -2.37 -5.80 -5.18
C GLU A 20 -2.00 -5.08 -3.86
N LEU A 21 -0.71 -5.02 -3.54
CA LEU A 21 -0.21 -4.36 -2.33
C LEU A 21 -0.40 -2.85 -2.39
N LYS A 22 -0.18 -2.25 -3.56
CA LYS A 22 -0.45 -0.84 -3.85
C LYS A 22 -1.92 -0.51 -3.55
N ARG A 23 -2.85 -1.32 -4.06
CA ARG A 23 -4.29 -1.12 -3.82
C ARG A 23 -4.65 -1.19 -2.35
N ILE A 24 -4.11 -2.16 -1.60
CA ILE A 24 -4.35 -2.30 -0.16
C ILE A 24 -3.84 -1.08 0.61
N ILE A 25 -2.63 -0.61 0.32
CA ILE A 25 -2.06 0.59 0.96
C ILE A 25 -2.90 1.83 0.68
N LEU A 26 -3.31 2.02 -0.58
CA LEU A 26 -4.13 3.16 -0.97
C LEU A 26 -5.52 3.13 -0.32
N LEU A 27 -6.18 1.97 -0.30
CA LEU A 27 -7.49 1.84 0.34
C LEU A 27 -7.41 2.10 1.85
N PHE A 28 -6.40 1.52 2.52
CA PHE A 28 -6.28 1.63 3.97
C PHE A 28 -5.86 3.03 4.44
N TYR A 29 -4.75 3.55 3.92
CA TYR A 29 -4.17 4.79 4.43
C TYR A 29 -4.74 6.07 3.80
N TYR A 30 -5.25 5.99 2.56
CA TYR A 30 -5.69 7.18 1.82
C TYR A 30 -7.19 7.24 1.61
N ALA A 31 -7.89 6.11 1.53
CA ALA A 31 -9.33 6.07 1.35
C ALA A 31 -10.11 5.70 2.62
N GLY A 32 -9.43 5.40 3.74
CA GLY A 32 -10.04 5.21 5.06
C GLY A 32 -10.73 3.87 5.29
N TYR A 33 -10.53 2.89 4.41
CA TYR A 33 -11.09 1.55 4.59
C TYR A 33 -10.29 0.76 5.63
N ASN A 34 -10.95 -0.15 6.35
CA ASN A 34 -10.29 -1.13 7.21
C ASN A 34 -10.07 -2.47 6.51
N ASP A 35 -9.31 -3.39 7.13
CA ASP A 35 -8.98 -4.70 6.52
C ASP A 35 -10.20 -5.54 6.14
N ARG A 36 -11.28 -5.45 6.93
CA ARG A 36 -12.52 -6.18 6.66
C ARG A 36 -13.20 -5.61 5.42
N GLU A 37 -13.36 -4.30 5.36
CA GLU A 37 -14.02 -3.63 4.22
C GLU A 37 -13.25 -3.81 2.91
N ILE A 38 -11.91 -3.95 2.98
CA ILE A 38 -11.07 -4.26 1.81
C ILE A 38 -11.25 -5.71 1.36
N GLY A 39 -11.32 -6.66 2.30
CA GLY A 39 -11.35 -8.10 1.99
C GLY A 39 -12.72 -8.65 1.62
N GLU A 40 -13.78 -8.14 2.25
CA GLU A 40 -15.16 -8.65 2.12
C GLU A 40 -15.66 -8.67 0.66
N PRO A 41 -15.45 -7.63 -0.19
CA PRO A 41 -15.89 -7.65 -1.58
C PRO A 41 -15.18 -8.68 -2.47
N ILE A 42 -14.01 -9.17 -2.06
CA ILE A 42 -13.18 -10.13 -2.81
C ILE A 42 -13.07 -11.49 -2.13
N GLY A 43 -13.89 -11.74 -1.10
CA GLY A 43 -13.93 -13.02 -0.39
C GLY A 43 -12.68 -13.32 0.45
N LEU A 44 -11.90 -12.29 0.82
CA LEU A 44 -10.72 -12.45 1.68
C LEU A 44 -11.05 -12.08 3.13
N SER A 45 -10.44 -12.81 4.07
CA SER A 45 -10.56 -12.49 5.49
C SER A 45 -9.80 -11.21 5.84
N ALA A 46 -10.24 -10.51 6.89
CA ALA A 46 -9.51 -9.36 7.43
C ALA A 46 -8.06 -9.73 7.82
N GLY A 47 -7.82 -10.95 8.30
CA GLY A 47 -6.47 -11.44 8.62
C GLY A 47 -5.58 -11.59 7.38
N SER A 48 -6.16 -12.06 6.26
CA SER A 48 -5.48 -12.14 4.97
C SER A 48 -5.07 -10.75 4.48
N ILE A 49 -5.99 -9.78 4.52
CA ILE A 49 -5.68 -8.39 4.14
C ILE A 49 -4.67 -7.76 5.09
N TRP A 50 -4.80 -7.98 6.40
CA TRP A 50 -3.83 -7.50 7.39
C TRP A 50 -2.41 -7.98 7.05
N TYR A 51 -2.25 -9.26 6.74
CA TYR A 51 -0.95 -9.84 6.36
C TYR A 51 -0.39 -9.18 5.09
N GLN A 52 -1.23 -9.04 4.06
CA GLN A 52 -0.83 -8.34 2.83
C GLN A 52 -0.45 -6.87 3.09
N ARG A 53 -1.19 -6.15 3.95
CA ARG A 53 -0.86 -4.78 4.34
C ARG A 53 0.48 -4.71 5.05
N GLN A 54 0.78 -5.62 5.99
CA GLN A 54 2.10 -5.66 6.64
C GLN A 54 3.21 -5.91 5.63
N LYS A 55 3.00 -6.83 4.68
CA LYS A 55 3.93 -7.09 3.57
C LYS A 55 4.16 -5.84 2.72
N ALA A 56 3.08 -5.12 2.39
CA ALA A 56 3.13 -3.89 1.62
C ALA A 56 3.91 -2.79 2.35
N VAL A 57 3.67 -2.58 3.65
CA VAL A 57 4.42 -1.61 4.47
C VAL A 57 5.92 -1.96 4.51
N LYS A 58 6.27 -3.24 4.66
CA LYS A 58 7.67 -3.68 4.64
C LYS A 58 8.36 -3.40 3.30
N GLN A 59 7.68 -3.68 2.19
CA GLN A 59 8.22 -3.38 0.86
C GLN A 59 8.30 -1.86 0.63
N LEU A 60 7.30 -1.10 1.07
CA LEU A 60 7.30 0.34 0.92
C LEU A 60 8.49 1.01 1.63
N LYS A 61 8.85 0.53 2.83
CA LYS A 61 10.05 0.99 3.53
C LYS A 61 11.34 0.76 2.72
N ARG A 62 11.49 -0.44 2.14
CA ARG A 62 12.64 -0.77 1.29
C ARG A 62 12.71 0.11 0.04
N ASN A 63 11.57 0.29 -0.64
CA ASN A 63 11.51 1.15 -1.82
C ASN A 63 11.88 2.61 -1.48
N LEU A 64 11.50 3.11 -0.30
CA LEU A 64 11.87 4.44 0.17
C LEU A 64 13.37 4.55 0.47
N GLU A 65 13.95 3.54 1.13
CA GLU A 65 15.40 3.46 1.39
C GLU A 65 16.18 3.48 0.07
N GLU A 66 15.79 2.65 -0.90
CA GLU A 66 16.42 2.62 -2.24
C GLU A 66 16.33 3.97 -2.96
N ILE A 67 15.18 4.66 -2.91
CA ILE A 67 15.02 5.99 -3.54
C ILE A 67 15.89 7.05 -2.85
N GLN A 68 16.11 6.92 -1.54
CA GLN A 68 16.97 7.83 -0.79
C GLN A 68 18.46 7.56 -1.06
N ASP A 69 18.85 6.29 -1.22
CA ASP A 69 20.22 5.88 -1.51
C ASP A 69 20.65 6.17 -2.97
N GLU A 70 19.68 6.30 -3.90
CA GLU A 70 19.92 6.69 -5.29
C GLU A 70 20.24 8.20 -5.46
N LYS A 71 20.10 9.01 -4.41
CA LYS A 71 20.36 10.47 -4.41
C LYS A 71 21.73 10.84 -3.88
#